data_AF-A0A952AD99-F1
#
_entry.id   AF-A0A952AD99-F1
#
_cell.length_a   1.000
_cell.length_b   1.000
_cell.length_c   1.000
_cell.angle_alpha   90.00
_cell.angle_beta   90.00
_cell.angle_gamma   90.00
#
_symmetry.space_group_name_H-M   'P 1'
#
loop_
_entity.id
_entity.type
_entity.pdbx_description
1 polymer ?
#
loop_
_entity_poly.entity_id
_entity_poly.type
_entity_poly.pdbx_seq_one_letter_code
_entity_poly.pdbx_strand_id
1 'polypeptide(L)'
;MAFDIEMIKKVYAEMPVKVDAARSSIGRSLTLTEKILFAHLHNDMQLTNFERGKHYVDFAPDRVAMQDATAQMALLQFMQAGRSKVAVPSTVHCDHLIMAKLDAKKDLEIANKESKEVYDFLASVSNKYGIGFWKPGAGIIHQVVLENYAFPGGMMIGTDSHTVNAGGLGMIAIGVGGADACDVMAGLPWELKWPKLIGIKLTGKLSGWAAPKDVILKVAGLLTVKGGTGAIVEYFGRGAKALSCTGKGTICNMGAEIGATTSTFGYDESMSRYLKATGREDVANLADGIKEYLTADAEVYANPEKYFDQVIEINLSELEPHLNGPFTPDLATPISKMKEEAAKNGWPTKIEVGLIGSCTNSSYEDISRAVSLAKQVDEKGLK
;
A
#
# COMPACT_ATOMS: atom_id res chain seq x y z
N MET A 1 -6.68 -21.83 3.70
CA MET A 1 -7.59 -20.90 4.39
C MET A 1 -6.79 -19.65 4.67
N ALA A 2 -7.29 -18.49 4.26
CA ALA A 2 -6.57 -17.24 4.43
C ALA A 2 -6.26 -16.95 5.90
N PHE A 3 -5.16 -16.24 6.16
CA PHE A 3 -4.91 -15.68 7.50
C PHE A 3 -6.05 -14.73 7.89
N ASP A 4 -6.39 -14.71 9.17
CA ASP A 4 -7.37 -13.78 9.75
C ASP A 4 -8.79 -13.86 9.13
N ILE A 5 -9.14 -15.00 8.52
CA ILE A 5 -10.41 -15.16 7.76
C ILE A 5 -11.67 -14.86 8.59
N GLU A 6 -11.68 -15.18 9.88
CA GLU A 6 -12.84 -14.91 10.74
C GLU A 6 -13.01 -13.41 11.03
N MET A 7 -11.90 -12.65 11.10
CA MET A 7 -11.94 -11.19 11.16
C MET A 7 -12.49 -10.63 9.84
N ILE A 8 -11.99 -11.12 8.70
CA ILE A 8 -12.43 -10.65 7.37
C ILE A 8 -13.93 -10.91 7.18
N LYS A 9 -14.43 -12.10 7.55
CA LYS A 9 -15.87 -12.42 7.53
C LYS A 9 -16.69 -11.45 8.35
N LYS A 10 -16.21 -11.07 9.54
CA LYS A 10 -16.87 -10.09 10.40
C LYS A 10 -16.92 -8.71 9.75
N VAL A 11 -15.80 -8.22 9.21
CA VAL A 11 -15.74 -6.94 8.49
C VAL A 11 -16.75 -6.92 7.36
N TYR A 12 -16.80 -7.97 6.54
CA TYR A 12 -17.73 -8.05 5.40
C TYR A 12 -19.19 -8.21 5.80
N ALA A 13 -19.50 -8.85 6.92
CA ALA A 13 -20.86 -8.93 7.44
C ALA A 13 -21.37 -7.56 7.93
N GLU A 14 -20.49 -6.74 8.51
CA GLU A 14 -20.85 -5.44 9.10
C GLU A 14 -20.79 -4.27 8.11
N MET A 15 -19.89 -4.35 7.11
CA MET A 15 -19.59 -3.23 6.20
C MET A 15 -20.82 -2.70 5.46
N PRO A 16 -21.73 -3.53 4.89
CA PRO A 16 -22.94 -3.03 4.25
C PRO A 16 -23.78 -2.14 5.16
N VAL A 17 -24.06 -2.60 6.38
CA VAL A 17 -24.90 -1.89 7.35
C VAL A 17 -24.24 -0.58 7.78
N LYS A 18 -22.93 -0.60 8.05
CA LYS A 18 -22.18 0.60 8.46
C LYS A 18 -22.11 1.65 7.33
N VAL A 19 -21.85 1.22 6.10
CA VAL A 19 -21.79 2.11 4.94
C VAL A 19 -23.17 2.68 4.61
N ASP A 20 -24.24 1.89 4.69
CA ASP A 20 -25.61 2.38 4.43
C ASP A 20 -26.07 3.38 5.50
N ALA A 21 -25.72 3.12 6.78
CA ALA A 21 -25.94 4.07 7.86
C ALA A 21 -25.18 5.38 7.63
N ALA A 22 -23.90 5.30 7.23
CA ALA A 22 -23.10 6.47 6.87
C ALA A 22 -23.72 7.24 5.70
N ARG A 23 -24.07 6.56 4.60
CA ARG A 23 -24.69 7.20 3.43
C ARG A 23 -25.99 7.92 3.82
N SER A 24 -26.81 7.30 4.66
CA SER A 24 -28.08 7.87 5.15
C SER A 24 -27.86 9.09 6.06
N SER A 25 -26.89 9.01 6.98
CA SER A 25 -26.56 10.09 7.91
C SER A 25 -25.94 11.30 7.22
N ILE A 26 -25.02 11.07 6.27
CA ILE A 26 -24.31 12.12 5.53
C ILE A 26 -25.19 12.72 4.41
N GLY A 27 -26.16 11.95 3.89
CA GLY A 27 -27.13 12.43 2.89
C GLY A 27 -26.55 12.60 1.48
N ARG A 28 -25.45 11.91 1.15
CA ARG A 28 -24.84 11.88 -0.20
C ARG A 28 -24.11 10.57 -0.46
N SER A 29 -23.80 10.34 -1.73
CA SER A 29 -22.90 9.28 -2.18
C SER A 29 -21.51 9.39 -1.55
N LEU A 30 -20.87 8.23 -1.34
CA LEU A 30 -19.58 8.10 -0.66
C LEU A 30 -18.49 7.58 -1.60
N THR A 31 -17.29 8.15 -1.49
CA THR A 31 -16.09 7.60 -2.13
C THR A 31 -15.74 6.24 -1.52
N LEU A 32 -14.89 5.43 -2.18
CA LEU A 32 -14.42 4.19 -1.55
C LEU A 32 -13.71 4.48 -0.23
N THR A 33 -12.86 5.50 -0.25
CA THR A 33 -12.12 5.94 0.93
C THR A 33 -13.07 6.23 2.09
N GLU A 34 -14.12 7.02 1.86
CA GLU A 34 -15.10 7.33 2.89
C GLU A 34 -15.85 6.09 3.38
N LYS A 35 -16.24 5.18 2.48
CA LYS A 35 -16.88 3.92 2.88
C LYS A 35 -16.01 3.11 3.84
N ILE A 36 -14.72 2.97 3.55
CA ILE A 36 -13.80 2.23 4.41
C ILE A 36 -13.59 2.98 5.74
N LEU A 37 -13.37 4.29 5.72
CA LEU A 37 -13.20 5.08 6.95
C LEU A 37 -14.44 4.98 7.85
N PHE A 38 -15.64 5.18 7.31
CA PHE A 38 -16.88 5.07 8.10
C PHE A 38 -17.13 3.66 8.63
N ALA A 39 -16.76 2.61 7.89
CA ALA A 39 -16.91 1.23 8.34
C ALA A 39 -15.97 0.85 9.51
N HIS A 40 -14.90 1.61 9.72
CA HIS A 40 -13.87 1.37 10.73
C HIS A 40 -13.83 2.43 11.84
N LEU A 41 -14.87 3.25 11.98
CA LEU A 41 -14.99 4.11 13.16
C LEU A 41 -14.91 3.27 14.44
N HIS A 42 -14.18 3.77 15.44
CA HIS A 42 -14.20 3.16 16.76
C HIS A 42 -15.62 3.22 17.35
N ASN A 43 -16.00 2.24 18.18
CA ASN A 43 -17.36 2.11 18.70
C ASN A 43 -17.82 3.32 19.53
N ASP A 44 -16.88 4.09 20.08
CA ASP A 44 -17.17 5.28 20.87
C ASP A 44 -17.42 6.53 19.99
N MET A 45 -17.19 6.44 18.67
CA MET A 45 -17.40 7.55 17.75
C MET A 45 -18.85 7.68 17.33
N GLN A 46 -19.37 8.91 17.41
CA GLN A 46 -20.66 9.24 16.83
C GLN A 46 -20.54 9.45 15.32
N LEU A 47 -21.37 8.73 14.57
CA LEU A 47 -21.48 8.88 13.12
C LEU A 47 -22.00 10.29 12.77
N THR A 48 -21.09 11.14 12.33
CA THR A 48 -21.37 12.52 11.92
C THR A 48 -20.60 12.86 10.66
N ASN A 49 -20.91 14.02 10.05
CA ASN A 49 -20.17 14.50 8.89
C ASN A 49 -18.85 15.13 9.31
N PHE A 50 -17.77 14.34 9.29
CA PHE A 50 -16.44 14.82 9.60
C PHE A 50 -15.89 15.73 8.50
N GLU A 51 -15.65 16.99 8.84
CA GLU A 51 -14.96 17.93 7.96
C GLU A 51 -13.51 17.50 7.67
N ARG A 52 -13.22 17.33 6.38
CA ARG A 52 -11.89 16.98 5.84
C ARG A 52 -10.84 18.00 6.24
N GLY A 53 -9.69 17.50 6.69
CA GLY A 53 -8.57 18.32 7.09
C GLY A 53 -8.77 19.07 8.41
N LYS A 54 -9.80 18.76 9.20
CA LYS A 54 -10.04 19.41 10.51
C LYS A 54 -10.28 18.44 11.66
N HIS A 55 -11.27 17.55 11.54
CA HIS A 55 -11.62 16.66 12.66
C HIS A 55 -10.58 15.55 12.82
N TYR A 56 -10.22 15.26 14.06
CA TYR A 56 -9.58 14.01 14.45
C TYR A 56 -10.65 12.98 14.75
N VAL A 57 -10.43 11.76 14.27
CA VAL A 57 -11.42 10.68 14.29
C VAL A 57 -10.73 9.42 14.75
N ASP A 58 -11.37 8.73 15.70
CA ASP A 58 -10.89 7.46 16.21
C ASP A 58 -11.37 6.31 15.34
N PHE A 59 -10.43 5.47 14.93
CA PHE A 59 -10.65 4.28 14.13
C PHE A 59 -10.26 3.01 14.89
N ALA A 60 -10.77 1.88 14.41
CA ALA A 60 -10.42 0.54 14.85
C ALA A 60 -9.80 -0.25 13.69
N PRO A 61 -8.48 -0.14 13.44
CA PRO A 61 -7.82 -0.91 12.40
C PRO A 61 -7.95 -2.43 12.62
N ASP A 62 -8.07 -3.18 11.53
CA ASP A 62 -8.25 -4.63 11.58
C ASP A 62 -6.99 -5.38 11.99
N ARG A 63 -5.81 -4.79 11.70
CA ARG A 63 -4.51 -5.42 11.94
C ARG A 63 -3.36 -4.42 12.03
N VAL A 64 -2.23 -4.91 12.53
CA VAL A 64 -0.95 -4.21 12.59
C VAL A 64 0.16 -5.00 11.86
N ALA A 65 1.04 -4.32 11.14
CA ALA A 65 2.26 -4.92 10.58
C ALA A 65 3.50 -4.10 10.94
N MET A 66 4.56 -4.76 11.38
CA MET A 66 5.81 -4.09 11.78
C MET A 66 7.00 -4.73 11.07
N GLN A 67 7.99 -3.92 10.69
CA GLN A 67 9.27 -4.39 10.19
C GLN A 67 10.33 -4.34 11.28
N ASP A 68 11.39 -5.15 11.20
CA ASP A 68 12.34 -5.41 12.28
C ASP A 68 13.13 -4.17 12.77
N ALA A 69 13.36 -3.16 11.95
CA ALA A 69 13.99 -1.91 12.39
C ALA A 69 13.07 -1.06 13.29
N THR A 70 11.74 -1.08 13.07
CA THR A 70 10.77 -0.31 13.89
C THR A 70 10.04 -1.16 14.94
N ALA A 71 9.91 -2.46 14.71
CA ALA A 71 9.25 -3.42 15.59
C ALA A 71 9.92 -3.49 16.96
N GLN A 72 11.25 -3.35 17.01
CA GLN A 72 12.01 -3.38 18.26
C GLN A 72 11.45 -2.38 19.29
N MET A 73 11.32 -1.12 18.90
CA MET A 73 10.86 -0.06 19.80
C MET A 73 9.34 -0.11 20.01
N ALA A 74 8.56 -0.49 18.99
CA ALA A 74 7.12 -0.69 19.14
C ALA A 74 6.80 -1.78 20.18
N LEU A 75 7.53 -2.89 20.16
CA LEU A 75 7.32 -4.02 21.07
C LEU A 75 7.85 -3.76 22.47
N LEU A 76 8.95 -3.02 22.61
CA LEU A 76 9.41 -2.56 23.92
C LEU A 76 8.38 -1.66 24.61
N GLN A 77 7.72 -0.76 23.86
CA GLN A 77 6.61 0.05 24.38
C GLN A 77 5.39 -0.80 24.71
N PHE A 78 5.00 -1.72 23.82
CA PHE A 78 3.87 -2.61 24.05
C PHE A 78 4.05 -3.50 25.29
N MET A 79 5.28 -3.94 25.58
CA MET A 79 5.60 -4.68 26.81
C MET A 79 5.26 -3.90 28.08
N GLN A 80 5.25 -2.57 28.04
CA GLN A 80 4.88 -1.71 29.17
C GLN A 80 3.36 -1.50 29.29
N ALA A 81 2.57 -1.85 28.27
CA ALA A 81 1.12 -1.69 28.27
C ALA A 81 0.39 -2.66 29.24
N GLY A 82 1.11 -3.63 29.83
CA GLY A 82 0.54 -4.58 30.78
C GLY A 82 -0.45 -5.60 30.18
N ARG A 83 -0.57 -5.65 28.84
CA ARG A 83 -1.40 -6.62 28.13
C ARG A 83 -0.73 -7.99 28.08
N SER A 84 -1.52 -9.07 28.12
CA SER A 84 -1.03 -10.45 28.00
C SER A 84 -0.88 -10.92 26.55
N LYS A 85 -1.59 -10.28 25.61
CA LYS A 85 -1.55 -10.51 24.16
C LYS A 85 -2.01 -9.28 23.41
N VAL A 86 -1.74 -9.22 22.10
CA VAL A 86 -2.26 -8.15 21.22
C VAL A 86 -3.78 -8.27 21.03
N ALA A 87 -4.44 -7.11 20.84
CA ALA A 87 -5.89 -7.01 20.68
C ALA A 87 -6.37 -7.32 19.25
N VAL A 88 -5.53 -7.06 18.25
CA VAL A 88 -5.79 -7.33 16.83
C VAL A 88 -4.68 -8.21 16.24
N PRO A 89 -4.92 -8.92 15.13
CA PRO A 89 -3.87 -9.62 14.40
C PRO A 89 -2.65 -8.71 14.13
N SER A 90 -1.47 -9.18 14.51
CA SER A 90 -0.22 -8.43 14.37
C SER A 90 0.87 -9.31 13.79
N THR A 91 1.78 -8.73 13.01
CA THR A 91 2.93 -9.44 12.43
C THR A 91 4.22 -8.63 12.48
N VAL A 92 5.34 -9.29 12.74
CA VAL A 92 6.70 -8.75 12.59
C VAL A 92 7.36 -9.39 11.37
N HIS A 93 8.07 -8.57 10.57
CA HIS A 93 8.78 -8.98 9.36
C HIS A 93 10.27 -8.63 9.46
N CYS A 94 11.16 -9.59 9.24
CA CYS A 94 12.61 -9.38 9.31
C CYS A 94 13.23 -9.14 7.92
N ASP A 95 13.29 -7.88 7.50
CA ASP A 95 13.67 -7.47 6.14
C ASP A 95 14.61 -6.27 6.06
N HIS A 96 14.81 -5.48 7.13
CA HIS A 96 15.67 -4.28 7.10
C HIS A 96 17.09 -4.53 7.61
N LEU A 97 17.34 -5.64 8.31
CA LEU A 97 18.65 -5.95 8.90
C LEU A 97 19.52 -6.87 8.03
N ILE A 98 19.18 -7.02 6.74
CA ILE A 98 19.95 -7.81 5.77
C ILE A 98 20.64 -6.84 4.79
N MET A 99 21.97 -6.76 4.87
CA MET A 99 22.77 -5.90 4.00
C MET A 99 23.17 -6.64 2.71
N ALA A 100 22.87 -6.06 1.55
CA ALA A 100 23.37 -6.56 0.27
C ALA A 100 24.87 -6.26 0.12
N LYS A 101 25.71 -7.28 -0.01
CA LYS A 101 27.17 -7.13 -0.12
C LYS A 101 27.84 -8.18 -1.01
N LEU A 102 27.53 -9.46 -0.83
CA LEU A 102 28.20 -10.56 -1.54
C LEU A 102 27.23 -11.28 -2.47
N ASP A 103 26.27 -11.98 -1.88
CA ASP A 103 25.19 -12.71 -2.56
C ASP A 103 24.09 -13.05 -1.55
N ALA A 104 22.88 -13.33 -2.05
CA ALA A 104 21.71 -13.49 -1.20
C ALA A 104 21.85 -14.55 -0.08
N LYS A 105 22.57 -15.66 -0.33
CA LYS A 105 22.72 -16.72 0.67
C LYS A 105 23.71 -16.31 1.76
N LYS A 106 24.88 -15.82 1.35
CA LYS A 106 25.91 -15.38 2.29
C LYS A 106 25.47 -14.16 3.09
N ASP A 107 24.82 -13.21 2.44
CA ASP A 107 24.33 -11.99 3.10
C ASP A 107 23.27 -12.34 4.15
N LEU A 108 22.40 -13.31 3.88
CA LEU A 108 21.43 -13.83 4.85
C LEU A 108 22.10 -14.61 5.99
N GLU A 109 23.11 -15.42 5.72
CA GLU A 109 23.88 -16.11 6.76
C GLU A 109 24.60 -15.12 7.69
N ILE A 110 25.20 -14.08 7.13
CA ILE A 110 25.85 -12.98 7.86
C ILE A 110 24.81 -12.25 8.71
N ALA A 111 23.68 -11.84 8.13
CA ALA A 111 22.63 -11.14 8.85
C ALA A 111 22.08 -11.96 10.04
N ASN A 112 21.85 -13.27 9.84
CA ASN A 112 21.42 -14.16 10.92
C ASN A 112 22.42 -14.27 12.07
N LYS A 113 23.72 -14.09 11.79
CA LYS A 113 24.77 -14.09 12.81
C LYS A 113 24.90 -12.73 13.49
N GLU A 114 24.94 -11.65 12.72
CA GLU A 114 25.18 -10.29 13.23
C GLU A 114 23.98 -9.73 13.99
N SER A 115 22.76 -10.00 13.52
CA SER A 115 21.51 -9.50 14.13
C SER A 115 20.81 -10.55 14.98
N LYS A 116 21.51 -11.61 15.40
CA LYS A 116 20.93 -12.74 16.13
C LYS A 116 20.15 -12.32 17.37
N GLU A 117 20.71 -11.41 18.17
CA GLU A 117 20.05 -10.90 19.39
C GLU A 117 18.70 -10.24 19.09
N VAL A 118 18.66 -9.42 18.04
CA VAL A 118 17.42 -8.74 17.62
C VAL A 118 16.40 -9.76 17.12
N TYR A 119 16.80 -10.72 16.29
CA TYR A 119 15.87 -11.75 15.79
C TYR A 119 15.36 -12.66 16.91
N ASP A 120 16.20 -13.04 17.87
CA ASP A 120 15.78 -13.82 19.04
C ASP A 120 14.81 -13.01 19.92
N PHE A 121 15.07 -11.73 20.15
CA PHE A 121 14.16 -10.83 20.85
C PHE A 121 12.81 -10.75 20.14
N LEU A 122 12.80 -10.41 18.84
CA LEU A 122 11.57 -10.27 18.06
C LEU A 122 10.77 -11.57 17.98
N ALA A 123 11.44 -12.72 17.81
CA ALA A 123 10.78 -14.02 17.78
C ALA A 123 10.15 -14.35 19.16
N SER A 124 10.90 -14.16 20.24
CA SER A 124 10.45 -14.51 21.60
C SER A 124 9.30 -13.61 22.07
N VAL A 125 9.39 -12.30 21.85
CA VAL A 125 8.34 -11.34 22.21
C VAL A 125 7.09 -11.55 21.36
N SER A 126 7.26 -11.86 20.06
CA SER A 126 6.14 -12.14 19.17
C SER A 126 5.36 -13.38 19.64
N ASN A 127 6.08 -14.46 19.96
CA ASN A 127 5.48 -15.66 20.51
C ASN A 127 4.76 -15.42 21.85
N LYS A 128 5.35 -14.60 22.74
CA LYS A 128 4.76 -14.26 24.04
C LYS A 128 3.41 -13.56 23.90
N TYR A 129 3.27 -12.63 22.95
CA TYR A 129 2.09 -11.78 22.83
C TYR A 129 1.11 -12.20 21.71
N GLY A 130 1.36 -13.33 21.04
CA GLY A 130 0.50 -13.85 19.97
C GLY A 130 0.64 -13.10 18.65
N ILE A 131 1.83 -12.62 18.33
CA ILE A 131 2.18 -11.88 17.11
C ILE A 131 2.81 -12.87 16.12
N GLY A 132 2.40 -12.83 14.85
CA GLY A 132 3.03 -13.61 13.79
C GLY A 132 4.46 -13.14 13.52
N PHE A 133 5.39 -14.05 13.25
CA PHE A 133 6.80 -13.73 13.04
C PHE A 133 7.31 -14.28 11.70
N TRP A 134 7.61 -13.39 10.77
CA TRP A 134 8.25 -13.71 9.50
C TRP A 134 9.76 -13.61 9.63
N LYS A 135 10.42 -14.78 9.53
CA LYS A 135 11.86 -14.94 9.73
C LYS A 135 12.69 -14.16 8.70
N PRO A 136 13.96 -13.86 8.99
CA PRO A 136 14.89 -13.28 8.03
C PRO A 136 14.91 -14.08 6.72
N GLY A 137 14.77 -13.38 5.60
CA GLY A 137 14.71 -13.99 4.27
C GLY A 137 13.32 -14.45 3.82
N ALA A 138 12.27 -14.24 4.61
CA ALA A 138 10.89 -14.55 4.21
C ALA A 138 10.35 -13.62 3.11
N GLY A 139 10.84 -12.38 3.05
CA GLY A 139 10.39 -11.38 2.09
C GLY A 139 10.20 -10.01 2.74
N ILE A 140 10.04 -8.99 1.90
CA ILE A 140 9.80 -7.60 2.35
C ILE A 140 8.36 -7.46 2.84
N ILE A 141 8.17 -6.78 3.96
CA ILE A 141 6.89 -6.61 4.68
C ILE A 141 5.71 -6.34 3.75
N HIS A 142 5.84 -5.40 2.82
CA HIS A 142 4.74 -4.98 1.94
C HIS A 142 4.32 -6.04 0.93
N GLN A 143 5.28 -6.83 0.46
CA GLN A 143 5.02 -7.93 -0.47
C GLN A 143 4.32 -9.07 0.29
N VAL A 144 4.84 -9.42 1.47
CA VAL A 144 4.23 -10.42 2.34
C VAL A 144 2.81 -10.01 2.74
N VAL A 145 2.60 -8.73 3.06
CA VAL A 145 1.27 -8.15 3.35
C VAL A 145 0.34 -8.28 2.16
N LEU A 146 0.75 -7.86 0.96
CA LEU A 146 -0.10 -7.93 -0.22
C LEU A 146 -0.51 -9.39 -0.54
N GLU A 147 0.43 -10.33 -0.39
CA GLU A 147 0.25 -11.75 -0.70
C GLU A 147 -0.59 -12.51 0.33
N ASN A 148 -0.55 -12.11 1.61
CA ASN A 148 -1.10 -12.93 2.70
C ASN A 148 -2.18 -12.23 3.54
N TYR A 149 -2.15 -10.90 3.64
CA TYR A 149 -2.85 -10.17 4.70
C TYR A 149 -3.75 -9.04 4.23
N ALA A 150 -3.42 -8.38 3.13
CA ALA A 150 -4.25 -7.34 2.55
C ALA A 150 -5.54 -7.94 2.01
N PHE A 151 -6.66 -7.23 2.15
CA PHE A 151 -7.94 -7.60 1.57
C PHE A 151 -8.76 -6.36 1.23
N PRO A 152 -9.64 -6.43 0.22
CA PRO A 152 -10.47 -5.30 -0.19
C PRO A 152 -11.35 -4.81 0.94
N GLY A 153 -11.39 -3.50 1.17
CA GLY A 153 -12.28 -2.87 2.16
C GLY A 153 -11.75 -2.85 3.59
N GLY A 154 -10.65 -3.53 3.90
CA GLY A 154 -10.06 -3.52 5.24
C GLY A 154 -9.31 -2.22 5.57
N MET A 155 -8.97 -2.08 6.86
CA MET A 155 -8.10 -1.03 7.39
C MET A 155 -6.91 -1.61 8.14
N MET A 156 -5.69 -1.15 7.85
CA MET A 156 -4.52 -1.52 8.63
C MET A 156 -3.57 -0.35 8.86
N ILE A 157 -2.78 -0.48 9.92
CA ILE A 157 -1.62 0.37 10.16
C ILE A 157 -0.34 -0.46 10.11
N GLY A 158 0.76 0.17 9.70
CA GLY A 158 2.06 -0.47 9.72
C GLY A 158 3.18 0.49 10.06
N THR A 159 4.21 0.01 10.76
CA THR A 159 5.33 0.85 11.20
C THR A 159 6.36 1.08 10.09
N ASP A 160 5.86 1.46 8.92
CA ASP A 160 6.61 1.71 7.70
C ASP A 160 5.80 2.61 6.74
N SER A 161 6.45 3.57 6.09
CA SER A 161 5.80 4.51 5.17
C SER A 161 5.13 3.85 3.97
N HIS A 162 5.71 2.76 3.46
CA HIS A 162 5.24 2.10 2.25
C HIS A 162 4.13 1.07 2.52
N THR A 163 3.60 1.03 3.75
CA THR A 163 2.40 0.24 4.13
C THR A 163 1.23 0.50 3.18
N VAL A 164 1.18 1.70 2.60
CA VAL A 164 0.25 2.13 1.55
C VAL A 164 0.17 1.17 0.35
N ASN A 165 1.19 0.33 0.10
CA ASN A 165 1.21 -0.71 -0.93
C ASN A 165 -0.05 -1.61 -0.93
N ALA A 166 -0.58 -1.93 0.26
CA ALA A 166 -1.77 -2.79 0.39
C ALA A 166 -3.04 -2.17 -0.22
N GLY A 167 -3.07 -0.86 -0.48
CA GLY A 167 -4.13 -0.23 -1.25
C GLY A 167 -4.25 -0.71 -2.70
N GLY A 168 -3.21 -1.36 -3.22
CA GLY A 168 -3.29 -2.08 -4.50
C GLY A 168 -4.30 -3.23 -4.51
N LEU A 169 -4.69 -3.71 -3.33
CA LEU A 169 -5.74 -4.70 -3.11
C LEU A 169 -6.98 -4.10 -2.41
N GLY A 170 -7.20 -2.79 -2.57
CA GLY A 170 -8.41 -2.09 -2.12
C GLY A 170 -8.53 -1.89 -0.62
N MET A 171 -7.41 -1.96 0.11
CA MET A 171 -7.34 -1.71 1.55
C MET A 171 -7.02 -0.23 1.84
N ILE A 172 -7.43 0.30 2.99
CA ILE A 172 -6.86 1.53 3.55
C ILE A 172 -5.72 1.13 4.49
N ALA A 173 -4.48 1.30 4.02
CA ALA A 173 -3.29 0.87 4.74
C ALA A 173 -2.37 2.06 4.98
N ILE A 174 -2.10 2.41 6.24
CA ILE A 174 -1.47 3.68 6.60
C ILE A 174 -0.18 3.44 7.37
N GLY A 175 0.90 4.13 6.96
CA GLY A 175 2.18 4.12 7.67
C GLY A 175 2.11 4.97 8.93
N VAL A 176 2.59 4.44 10.05
CA VAL A 176 2.51 5.09 11.38
C VAL A 176 3.79 4.89 12.20
N GLY A 177 3.88 5.56 13.35
CA GLY A 177 4.96 5.33 14.32
C GLY A 177 4.75 4.07 15.16
N GLY A 178 5.78 3.65 15.87
CA GLY A 178 5.70 2.49 16.77
C GLY A 178 4.71 2.68 17.94
N ALA A 179 4.46 3.93 18.36
CA ALA A 179 3.49 4.25 19.40
C ALA A 179 2.05 4.00 18.94
N ASP A 180 1.67 4.47 17.74
CA ASP A 180 0.33 4.22 17.18
C ASP A 180 0.06 2.72 17.00
N ALA A 181 1.09 1.96 16.57
CA ALA A 181 1.01 0.50 16.51
C ALA A 181 0.81 -0.12 17.89
N CYS A 182 1.47 0.42 18.92
CA CYS A 182 1.29 -0.02 20.31
C CYS A 182 -0.14 0.23 20.79
N ASP A 183 -0.74 1.38 20.48
CA ASP A 183 -2.12 1.72 20.87
C ASP A 183 -3.13 0.71 20.31
N VAL A 184 -3.08 0.46 19.00
CA VAL A 184 -3.98 -0.52 18.36
C VAL A 184 -3.73 -1.93 18.88
N MET A 185 -2.45 -2.33 19.04
CA MET A 185 -2.13 -3.62 19.65
C MET A 185 -2.61 -3.73 21.10
N ALA A 186 -2.71 -2.62 21.84
CA ALA A 186 -3.24 -2.56 23.19
C ALA A 186 -4.77 -2.47 23.24
N GLY A 187 -5.44 -2.40 22.08
CA GLY A 187 -6.89 -2.30 21.94
C GLY A 187 -7.42 -0.89 22.21
N LEU A 188 -6.57 0.13 22.05
CA LEU A 188 -6.97 1.53 22.10
C LEU A 188 -7.39 2.00 20.70
N PRO A 189 -8.28 3.01 20.62
CA PRO A 189 -8.60 3.64 19.34
C PRO A 189 -7.35 4.24 18.70
N TRP A 190 -7.32 4.28 17.37
CA TRP A 190 -6.29 4.96 16.60
C TRP A 190 -6.83 6.28 16.04
N GLU A 191 -6.25 7.39 16.47
CA GLU A 191 -6.67 8.72 16.04
C GLU A 191 -6.02 9.07 14.68
N LEU A 192 -6.86 9.47 13.72
CA LEU A 192 -6.40 10.02 12.44
C LEU A 192 -7.21 11.27 12.10
N LYS A 193 -6.50 12.31 11.66
CA LYS A 193 -7.12 13.49 11.08
C LYS A 193 -7.88 13.12 9.80
N TRP A 194 -9.19 13.36 9.76
CA TRP A 194 -10.05 13.00 8.63
C TRP A 194 -9.47 13.59 7.33
N PRO A 195 -9.08 12.76 6.35
CA PRO A 195 -8.23 13.19 5.26
C PRO A 195 -9.00 13.96 4.19
N LYS A 196 -8.28 14.83 3.45
CA LYS A 196 -8.75 15.29 2.14
C LYS A 196 -8.71 14.15 1.14
N LEU A 197 -9.41 14.28 0.01
CA LEU A 197 -9.45 13.25 -1.02
C LEU A 197 -8.96 13.78 -2.37
N ILE A 198 -8.00 13.08 -2.97
CA ILE A 198 -7.53 13.33 -4.33
C ILE A 198 -8.02 12.19 -5.21
N GLY A 199 -8.82 12.49 -6.23
CA GLY A 199 -9.28 11.52 -7.22
C GLY A 199 -8.37 11.50 -8.44
N ILE A 200 -7.75 10.36 -8.74
CA ILE A 200 -6.95 10.20 -9.97
C ILE A 200 -7.72 9.32 -10.96
N LYS A 201 -8.27 9.97 -11.98
CA LYS A 201 -9.01 9.31 -13.06
C LYS A 201 -8.05 8.80 -14.11
N LEU A 202 -7.90 7.48 -14.18
CA LEU A 202 -7.10 6.81 -15.20
C LEU A 202 -7.99 6.43 -16.38
N THR A 203 -7.64 6.90 -17.56
CA THR A 203 -8.30 6.56 -18.82
C THR A 203 -7.34 5.85 -19.79
N GLY A 204 -7.85 5.24 -20.85
CA GLY A 204 -7.01 4.52 -21.80
C GLY A 204 -6.45 3.22 -21.22
N LYS A 205 -5.33 2.74 -21.77
CA LYS A 205 -4.63 1.53 -21.32
C LYS A 205 -3.12 1.68 -21.56
N LEU A 206 -2.30 1.22 -20.61
CA LEU A 206 -0.85 1.14 -20.78
C LEU A 206 -0.50 0.27 -21.99
N SER A 207 0.53 0.68 -22.74
CA SER A 207 1.01 -0.06 -23.91
C SER A 207 2.53 0.05 -24.05
N GLY A 208 3.10 -0.89 -24.82
CA GLY A 208 4.54 -0.92 -25.08
C GLY A 208 5.36 -1.04 -23.80
N TRP A 209 6.25 -0.06 -23.60
CA TRP A 209 7.19 -0.03 -22.47
C TRP A 209 6.61 0.57 -21.20
N ALA A 210 5.48 1.29 -21.28
CA ALA A 210 4.87 1.89 -20.12
C ALA A 210 4.43 0.81 -19.11
N ALA A 211 4.58 1.12 -17.83
CA ALA A 211 4.33 0.24 -16.71
C ALA A 211 3.52 0.98 -15.63
N PRO A 212 2.90 0.25 -14.68
CA PRO A 212 2.23 0.88 -13.54
C PRO A 212 3.11 1.88 -12.80
N LYS A 213 4.43 1.62 -12.74
CA LYS A 213 5.42 2.56 -12.17
C LYS A 213 5.37 3.95 -12.82
N ASP A 214 5.20 4.04 -14.14
CA ASP A 214 5.17 5.33 -14.84
C ASP A 214 3.97 6.18 -14.45
N VAL A 215 2.87 5.56 -14.03
CA VAL A 215 1.67 6.28 -13.56
C VAL A 215 2.02 7.07 -12.31
N ILE A 216 2.60 6.41 -11.30
CA ILE A 216 2.95 7.08 -10.05
C ILE A 216 4.15 8.05 -10.21
N LEU A 217 5.10 7.74 -11.10
CA LEU A 217 6.16 8.70 -11.45
C LEU A 217 5.60 9.98 -12.08
N LYS A 218 4.59 9.85 -12.95
CA LYS A 218 3.87 10.99 -13.54
C LYS A 218 3.07 11.76 -12.48
N VAL A 219 2.35 11.06 -11.61
CA VAL A 219 1.59 11.66 -10.50
C VAL A 219 2.52 12.42 -9.54
N ALA A 220 3.67 11.86 -9.20
CA ALA A 220 4.67 12.54 -8.38
C ALA A 220 5.14 13.85 -9.03
N GLY A 221 5.38 13.85 -10.35
CA GLY A 221 5.70 15.09 -11.07
C GLY A 221 4.59 16.13 -11.11
N LEU A 222 3.32 15.72 -11.02
CA LEU A 222 2.17 16.63 -11.01
C LEU A 222 1.89 17.19 -9.61
N LEU A 223 2.02 16.35 -8.57
CA LEU A 223 1.67 16.70 -7.19
C LEU A 223 2.86 17.21 -6.38
N THR A 224 4.09 16.91 -6.78
CA THR A 224 5.32 17.12 -5.99
C THR A 224 5.35 16.32 -4.68
N VAL A 225 6.47 16.33 -3.97
CA VAL A 225 6.65 15.62 -2.69
C VAL A 225 5.73 16.08 -1.55
N LYS A 226 4.96 17.16 -1.74
CA LYS A 226 4.02 17.70 -0.72
C LYS A 226 2.56 17.63 -1.14
N GLY A 227 2.24 17.36 -2.41
CA GLY A 227 0.88 17.53 -2.92
C GLY A 227 -0.15 16.58 -2.34
N GLY A 228 0.27 15.42 -1.81
CA GLY A 228 -0.60 14.46 -1.13
C GLY A 228 -0.78 14.70 0.37
N THR A 229 -0.08 15.67 0.98
CA THR A 229 -0.03 15.82 2.45
C THR A 229 -1.42 15.94 3.07
N GLY A 230 -1.76 15.01 3.97
CA GLY A 230 -3.06 14.97 4.67
C GLY A 230 -4.24 14.59 3.77
N ALA A 231 -3.96 13.98 2.61
CA ALA A 231 -4.95 13.46 1.69
C ALA A 231 -4.76 11.97 1.42
N ILE A 232 -5.87 11.29 1.11
CA ILE A 232 -5.86 9.95 0.53
C ILE A 232 -6.08 10.06 -0.97
N VAL A 233 -5.29 9.32 -1.75
CA VAL A 233 -5.39 9.26 -3.20
C VAL A 233 -6.23 8.05 -3.62
N GLU A 234 -7.35 8.30 -4.27
CA GLU A 234 -8.22 7.25 -4.79
C GLU A 234 -8.13 7.20 -6.32
N TYR A 235 -7.70 6.04 -6.83
CA TYR A 235 -7.55 5.82 -8.27
C TYR A 235 -8.80 5.15 -8.85
N PHE A 236 -9.33 5.72 -9.93
CA PHE A 236 -10.56 5.24 -10.56
C PHE A 236 -10.55 5.36 -12.09
N GLY A 237 -11.63 4.92 -12.73
CA GLY A 237 -11.78 4.95 -14.19
C GLY A 237 -11.37 3.66 -14.90
N ARG A 238 -11.60 3.62 -16.22
CA ARG A 238 -11.34 2.42 -17.05
C ARG A 238 -9.88 1.99 -17.07
N GLY A 239 -8.96 2.96 -16.99
CA GLY A 239 -7.53 2.70 -16.95
C GLY A 239 -7.13 2.00 -15.66
N ALA A 240 -7.71 2.41 -14.52
CA ALA A 240 -7.46 1.79 -13.22
C ALA A 240 -7.90 0.31 -13.19
N LYS A 241 -9.07 0.01 -13.76
CA LYS A 241 -9.59 -1.36 -13.89
C LYS A 241 -8.74 -2.26 -14.81
N ALA A 242 -7.98 -1.66 -15.73
CA ALA A 242 -7.13 -2.39 -16.68
C ALA A 242 -5.75 -2.78 -16.09
N LEU A 243 -5.38 -2.23 -14.92
CA LEU A 243 -4.13 -2.54 -14.25
C LEU A 243 -4.21 -3.87 -13.48
N SER A 244 -3.09 -4.58 -13.34
CA SER A 244 -2.97 -5.74 -12.46
C SER A 244 -3.00 -5.32 -10.99
N CYS A 245 -3.32 -6.26 -10.08
CA CYS A 245 -3.33 -6.00 -8.64
C CYS A 245 -1.95 -5.57 -8.12
N THR A 246 -0.87 -6.20 -8.57
CA THR A 246 0.49 -5.84 -8.16
C THR A 246 0.91 -4.50 -8.76
N GLY A 247 0.50 -4.18 -9.99
CA GLY A 247 0.71 -2.86 -10.57
C GLY A 247 -0.02 -1.75 -9.83
N LYS A 248 -1.23 -1.99 -9.33
CA LYS A 248 -1.92 -1.08 -8.41
C LYS A 248 -1.13 -0.93 -7.10
N GLY A 249 -0.56 -2.03 -6.58
CA GLY A 249 0.34 -2.02 -5.43
C GLY A 249 1.54 -1.10 -5.65
N THR A 250 2.24 -1.23 -6.77
CA THR A 250 3.34 -0.32 -7.17
C THR A 250 2.92 1.15 -7.15
N ILE A 251 1.74 1.48 -7.67
CA ILE A 251 1.23 2.85 -7.70
C ILE A 251 0.94 3.35 -6.29
N CYS A 252 0.26 2.55 -5.46
CA CYS A 252 -0.03 2.95 -4.09
C CYS A 252 1.22 3.08 -3.24
N ASN A 253 2.17 2.14 -3.38
CA ASN A 253 3.46 2.10 -2.69
C ASN A 253 4.18 3.44 -2.81
N MET A 254 4.39 3.92 -4.04
CA MET A 254 5.11 5.16 -4.28
C MET A 254 4.23 6.42 -4.10
N GLY A 255 2.98 6.25 -3.65
CA GLY A 255 2.14 7.34 -3.14
C GLY A 255 2.66 7.92 -1.83
N ALA A 256 3.52 7.20 -1.11
CA ALA A 256 4.20 7.72 0.08
C ALA A 256 5.10 8.93 -0.25
N GLU A 257 5.74 8.93 -1.43
CA GLU A 257 6.70 9.95 -1.87
C GLU A 257 6.05 11.30 -2.18
N ILE A 258 4.73 11.36 -2.37
CA ILE A 258 3.97 12.62 -2.50
C ILE A 258 3.40 13.11 -1.16
N GLY A 259 3.67 12.40 -0.06
CA GLY A 259 3.16 12.69 1.27
C GLY A 259 1.71 12.28 1.51
N ALA A 260 1.14 11.42 0.65
CA ALA A 260 -0.23 10.93 0.84
C ALA A 260 -0.35 10.12 2.14
N THR A 261 -1.46 10.30 2.86
CA THR A 261 -1.80 9.48 4.03
C THR A 261 -1.88 8.00 3.63
N THR A 262 -2.52 7.72 2.49
CA THR A 262 -2.45 6.45 1.78
C THR A 262 -2.99 6.59 0.36
N SER A 263 -2.98 5.51 -0.41
CA SER A 263 -3.53 5.41 -1.76
C SER A 263 -4.35 4.14 -1.89
N THR A 264 -5.45 4.15 -2.64
CA THR A 264 -6.29 2.94 -2.82
C THR A 264 -6.97 2.86 -4.19
N PHE A 265 -7.44 1.66 -4.52
CA PHE A 265 -8.19 1.33 -5.73
C PHE A 265 -9.49 0.59 -5.39
N GLY A 266 -10.54 0.82 -6.18
CA GLY A 266 -11.77 0.02 -6.11
C GLY A 266 -11.55 -1.45 -6.41
N TYR A 267 -12.25 -2.33 -5.69
CA TYR A 267 -12.22 -3.76 -5.93
C TYR A 267 -12.64 -4.08 -7.37
N ASP A 268 -11.86 -4.94 -8.02
CA ASP A 268 -12.11 -5.37 -9.40
C ASP A 268 -11.63 -6.80 -9.66
N GLU A 269 -11.85 -7.28 -10.89
CA GLU A 269 -11.50 -8.63 -11.28
C GLU A 269 -10.00 -8.94 -11.15
N SER A 270 -9.12 -7.95 -11.28
CA SER A 270 -7.68 -8.17 -11.12
C SER A 270 -7.33 -8.52 -9.68
N MET A 271 -8.00 -7.89 -8.71
CA MET A 271 -7.87 -8.19 -7.28
C MET A 271 -8.45 -9.57 -6.96
N SER A 272 -9.63 -9.90 -7.51
CA SER A 272 -10.23 -11.25 -7.36
C SER A 272 -9.29 -12.34 -7.91
N ARG A 273 -8.73 -12.15 -9.11
CA ARG A 273 -7.75 -13.08 -9.70
C ARG A 273 -6.49 -13.21 -8.83
N TYR A 274 -5.98 -12.10 -8.29
CA TYR A 274 -4.79 -12.11 -7.44
C TYR A 274 -5.02 -12.83 -6.10
N LEU A 275 -6.16 -12.60 -5.45
CA LEU A 275 -6.56 -13.34 -4.25
C LEU A 275 -6.61 -14.85 -4.52
N LYS A 276 -7.25 -15.28 -5.62
CA LYS A 276 -7.30 -16.69 -6.02
C LYS A 276 -5.90 -17.26 -6.31
N ALA A 277 -5.07 -16.54 -7.05
CA ALA A 277 -3.70 -16.95 -7.36
C ALA A 277 -2.79 -17.08 -6.12
N THR A 278 -3.12 -16.37 -5.04
CA THR A 278 -2.40 -16.42 -3.75
C THR A 278 -3.09 -17.34 -2.73
N GLY A 279 -3.99 -18.22 -3.17
CA GLY A 279 -4.64 -19.22 -2.30
C GLY A 279 -5.72 -18.66 -1.36
N ARG A 280 -6.22 -17.46 -1.63
CA ARG A 280 -7.24 -16.73 -0.84
C ARG A 280 -8.57 -16.62 -1.58
N GLU A 281 -8.99 -17.71 -2.22
CA GLU A 281 -10.27 -17.79 -2.95
C GLU A 281 -11.48 -17.59 -2.01
N ASP A 282 -11.37 -18.01 -0.75
CA ASP A 282 -12.34 -17.73 0.31
C ASP A 282 -12.57 -16.22 0.47
N VAL A 283 -11.51 -15.41 0.54
CA VAL A 283 -11.60 -13.95 0.61
C VAL A 283 -12.19 -13.36 -0.67
N ALA A 284 -11.78 -13.86 -1.84
CA ALA A 284 -12.32 -13.40 -3.12
C ALA A 284 -13.84 -13.61 -3.20
N ASN A 285 -14.31 -14.80 -2.83
CA ASN A 285 -15.74 -15.11 -2.87
C ASN A 285 -16.56 -14.26 -1.90
N LEU A 286 -16.02 -13.94 -0.72
CA LEU A 286 -16.67 -13.03 0.21
C LEU A 286 -16.71 -11.60 -0.32
N ALA A 287 -15.60 -11.10 -0.88
CA ALA A 287 -15.52 -9.77 -1.49
C ALA A 287 -16.49 -9.64 -2.69
N ASP A 288 -16.60 -10.67 -3.53
CA ASP A 288 -17.54 -10.72 -4.64
C ASP A 288 -19.00 -10.54 -4.16
N GLY A 289 -19.33 -11.04 -2.96
CA GLY A 289 -20.65 -10.92 -2.33
C GLY A 289 -21.02 -9.51 -1.86
N ILE A 290 -20.04 -8.62 -1.64
CA ILE A 290 -20.25 -7.24 -1.18
C ILE A 290 -19.58 -6.19 -2.07
N LYS A 291 -19.24 -6.54 -3.31
CA LYS A 291 -18.44 -5.71 -4.24
C LYS A 291 -18.90 -4.25 -4.39
N GLU A 292 -20.20 -3.98 -4.23
CA GLU A 292 -20.80 -2.63 -4.34
C GLU A 292 -20.36 -1.71 -3.19
N TYR A 293 -19.99 -2.29 -2.04
CA TYR A 293 -19.44 -1.58 -0.89
C TYR A 293 -17.90 -1.44 -0.97
N LEU A 294 -17.26 -2.21 -1.85
CA LEU A 294 -15.81 -2.24 -2.06
C LEU A 294 -15.34 -1.36 -3.23
N THR A 295 -16.23 -0.49 -3.72
CA THR A 295 -15.94 0.56 -4.70
C THR A 295 -16.76 1.81 -4.35
N ALA A 296 -16.42 2.98 -4.88
CA ALA A 296 -17.23 4.18 -4.66
C ALA A 296 -18.65 4.00 -5.23
N ASP A 297 -19.61 4.77 -4.69
CA ASP A 297 -20.94 4.84 -5.31
C ASP A 297 -20.82 5.37 -6.76
N ALA A 298 -21.66 4.86 -7.68
CA ALA A 298 -21.54 5.16 -9.11
C ALA A 298 -21.55 6.67 -9.43
N GLU A 299 -22.35 7.46 -8.70
CA GLU A 299 -22.43 8.92 -8.84
C GLU A 299 -21.09 9.62 -8.54
N VAL A 300 -20.27 9.07 -7.64
CA VAL A 300 -18.95 9.63 -7.31
C VAL A 300 -18.04 9.62 -8.53
N TYR A 301 -17.98 8.50 -9.25
CA TYR A 301 -17.13 8.42 -10.44
C TYR A 301 -17.77 9.05 -11.69
N ALA A 302 -19.10 9.24 -11.70
CA ALA A 302 -19.78 10.01 -12.73
C ALA A 302 -19.52 11.51 -12.59
N ASN A 303 -19.47 12.03 -11.34
CA ASN A 303 -19.33 13.44 -11.03
C ASN A 303 -18.19 13.71 -10.00
N PRO A 304 -16.93 13.33 -10.30
CA PRO A 304 -15.85 13.26 -9.30
C PRO A 304 -15.53 14.61 -8.64
N GLU A 305 -15.66 15.73 -9.36
CA GLU A 305 -15.40 17.07 -8.82
C GLU A 305 -16.33 17.47 -7.67
N LYS A 306 -17.48 16.80 -7.50
CA LYS A 306 -18.38 17.02 -6.36
C LYS A 306 -17.92 16.32 -5.08
N TYR A 307 -17.06 15.29 -5.20
CA TYR A 307 -16.76 14.36 -4.11
C TYR A 307 -15.27 14.36 -3.73
N PHE A 308 -14.38 14.72 -4.65
CA PHE A 308 -12.94 14.84 -4.38
C PHE A 308 -12.55 16.31 -4.23
N ASP A 309 -11.62 16.60 -3.31
CA ASP A 309 -11.07 17.94 -3.12
C ASP A 309 -10.19 18.37 -4.31
N GLN A 310 -9.64 17.40 -5.03
CA GLN A 310 -8.87 17.59 -6.26
C GLN A 310 -9.09 16.39 -7.19
N VAL A 311 -9.24 16.65 -8.49
CA VAL A 311 -9.32 15.60 -9.51
C VAL A 311 -8.19 15.79 -10.52
N ILE A 312 -7.46 14.72 -10.83
CA ILE A 312 -6.43 14.68 -11.87
C ILE A 312 -6.80 13.59 -12.86
N GLU A 313 -6.74 13.88 -14.16
CA GLU A 313 -6.96 12.89 -15.22
C GLU A 313 -5.65 12.53 -15.93
N ILE A 314 -5.40 11.24 -16.11
CA ILE A 314 -4.21 10.72 -16.82
C ILE A 314 -4.68 9.72 -17.89
N ASN A 315 -4.32 9.98 -19.15
CA ASN A 315 -4.51 9.06 -20.26
C ASN A 315 -3.32 8.08 -20.33
N LEU A 316 -3.56 6.83 -19.93
CA LEU A 316 -2.55 5.76 -19.94
C LEU A 316 -2.07 5.40 -21.36
N SER A 317 -2.84 5.74 -22.40
CA SER A 317 -2.46 5.45 -23.80
C SER A 317 -1.42 6.44 -24.33
N GLU A 318 -1.32 7.62 -23.72
CA GLU A 318 -0.35 8.66 -24.04
C GLU A 318 0.83 8.66 -23.07
N LEU A 319 0.75 7.84 -22.01
CA LEU A 319 1.81 7.73 -21.02
C LEU A 319 2.99 6.95 -21.61
N GLU A 320 4.14 7.60 -21.68
CA GLU A 320 5.41 6.97 -22.01
C GLU A 320 6.21 6.63 -20.73
N PRO A 321 7.26 5.78 -20.82
CA PRO A 321 8.15 5.50 -19.68
C PRO A 321 8.77 6.75 -19.06
N HIS A 322 8.92 6.77 -17.73
CA HIS A 322 9.48 7.88 -16.96
C HIS A 322 10.69 7.45 -16.12
N LEU A 323 11.57 8.40 -15.84
CA LEU A 323 12.64 8.31 -14.85
C LEU A 323 12.61 9.58 -13.98
N ASN A 324 12.52 9.40 -12.66
CA ASN A 324 12.50 10.52 -11.72
C ASN A 324 13.81 10.59 -10.94
N GLY A 325 14.24 11.82 -10.62
CA GLY A 325 15.50 12.08 -9.92
C GLY A 325 16.28 13.25 -10.55
N PRO A 326 17.54 13.48 -10.12
CA PRO A 326 18.37 12.54 -9.37
C PRO A 326 18.25 12.62 -7.83
N PHE A 327 17.72 13.72 -7.27
CA PHE A 327 17.72 13.94 -5.80
C PHE A 327 16.34 14.07 -5.17
N THR A 328 15.28 13.98 -5.97
CA THR A 328 13.90 14.01 -5.49
C THR A 328 13.01 13.11 -6.35
N PRO A 329 12.07 12.35 -5.76
CA PRO A 329 11.21 11.43 -6.51
C PRO A 329 10.16 12.13 -7.37
N ASP A 330 9.98 13.45 -7.24
CA ASP A 330 9.03 14.23 -8.03
C ASP A 330 9.63 14.94 -9.25
N LEU A 331 10.96 14.90 -9.45
CA LEU A 331 11.58 15.45 -10.66
C LEU A 331 11.37 14.48 -11.83
N ALA A 332 10.17 14.54 -12.40
CA ALA A 332 9.70 13.58 -13.39
C ALA A 332 10.16 13.92 -14.80
N THR A 333 10.92 13.00 -15.41
CA THR A 333 11.43 13.15 -16.78
C THR A 333 10.98 11.97 -17.63
N PRO A 334 10.23 12.20 -18.72
CA PRO A 334 9.97 11.14 -19.69
C PRO A 334 11.28 10.61 -20.28
N ILE A 335 11.38 9.29 -20.48
CA ILE A 335 12.61 8.65 -20.97
C ILE A 335 13.07 9.25 -22.30
N SER A 336 12.15 9.64 -23.17
CA SER A 336 12.43 10.30 -24.45
C SER A 336 13.20 11.63 -24.31
N LYS A 337 13.08 12.31 -23.17
CA LYS A 337 13.73 13.60 -22.86
C LYS A 337 14.97 13.47 -21.99
N MET A 338 15.25 12.29 -21.43
CA MET A 338 16.30 12.10 -20.44
C MET A 338 17.70 12.47 -20.96
N LYS A 339 17.99 12.20 -22.25
CA LYS A 339 19.27 12.57 -22.86
C LYS A 339 19.50 14.08 -22.85
N GLU A 340 18.48 14.86 -23.18
CA GLU A 340 18.54 16.32 -23.25
C GLU A 340 18.65 16.92 -21.84
N GLU A 341 17.85 16.43 -20.90
CA GLU A 341 17.89 16.90 -19.51
C GLU A 341 19.20 16.53 -18.81
N ALA A 342 19.75 15.33 -19.03
CA ALA A 342 21.05 14.95 -18.48
C ALA A 342 22.18 15.86 -18.98
N ALA A 343 22.20 16.19 -20.28
CA ALA A 343 23.19 17.10 -20.85
C ALA A 343 23.05 18.53 -20.30
N LYS A 344 21.81 19.03 -20.24
CA LYS A 344 21.49 20.37 -19.74
C LYS A 344 21.90 20.56 -18.27
N ASN A 345 21.70 19.55 -17.44
CA ASN A 345 21.95 19.62 -16.01
C ASN A 345 23.31 19.02 -15.58
N GLY A 346 24.13 18.56 -16.54
CA GLY A 346 25.43 17.96 -16.27
C GLY A 346 25.36 16.66 -15.45
N TRP A 347 24.28 15.88 -15.62
CA TRP A 347 24.11 14.62 -14.90
C TRP A 347 25.03 13.52 -15.46
N PRO A 348 25.60 12.64 -14.61
CA PRO A 348 26.34 11.48 -15.07
C PRO A 348 25.47 10.57 -15.94
N THR A 349 25.95 10.25 -17.15
CA THR A 349 25.25 9.36 -18.09
C THR A 349 25.80 7.94 -18.09
N LYS A 350 26.92 7.70 -17.41
CA LYS A 350 27.45 6.36 -17.17
C LYS A 350 26.71 5.74 -15.99
N ILE A 351 25.87 4.75 -16.27
CA ILE A 351 25.21 3.96 -15.24
C ILE A 351 26.22 2.96 -14.66
N GLU A 352 26.57 3.11 -13.39
CA GLU A 352 27.49 2.19 -12.71
C GLU A 352 26.79 0.91 -12.25
N VAL A 353 25.55 1.03 -11.78
CA VAL A 353 24.74 -0.08 -11.26
C VAL A 353 23.27 0.12 -11.65
N GLY A 354 22.63 -0.95 -12.12
CA GLY A 354 21.18 -1.02 -12.31
C GLY A 354 20.55 -1.95 -11.28
N LEU A 355 19.61 -1.45 -10.48
CA LEU A 355 18.96 -2.19 -9.40
C LEU A 355 17.47 -2.37 -9.72
N ILE A 356 16.99 -3.61 -9.64
CA ILE A 356 15.57 -3.96 -9.78
C ILE A 356 15.09 -4.68 -8.50
N GLY A 357 13.79 -4.73 -8.26
CA GLY A 357 13.20 -5.38 -7.08
C GLY A 357 12.66 -4.37 -6.07
N SER A 358 13.02 -4.55 -4.79
CA SER A 358 12.44 -3.85 -3.62
C SER A 358 10.94 -4.09 -3.43
N CYS A 359 10.32 -3.45 -2.43
CA CYS A 359 8.86 -3.55 -2.21
C CYS A 359 8.03 -2.96 -3.36
N THR A 360 8.59 -2.05 -4.16
CA THR A 360 7.81 -1.31 -5.17
C THR A 360 7.66 -2.09 -6.48
N ASN A 361 8.68 -2.85 -6.90
CA ASN A 361 8.73 -3.51 -8.22
C ASN A 361 9.40 -4.90 -8.18
N SER A 362 8.94 -5.79 -7.29
CA SER A 362 9.44 -7.18 -7.17
C SER A 362 8.40 -8.26 -7.43
N SER A 363 7.23 -7.90 -7.98
CA SER A 363 6.21 -8.91 -8.30
C SER A 363 6.64 -9.83 -9.43
N TYR A 364 5.94 -10.95 -9.61
CA TYR A 364 6.15 -11.82 -10.77
C TYR A 364 5.98 -11.07 -12.10
N GLU A 365 5.06 -10.11 -12.17
CA GLU A 365 4.89 -9.24 -13.35
C GLU A 365 6.16 -8.41 -13.61
N ASP A 366 6.73 -7.78 -12.58
CA ASP A 366 7.94 -6.95 -12.71
C ASP A 366 9.15 -7.80 -13.15
N ILE A 367 9.40 -8.91 -12.45
CA ILE A 367 10.55 -9.78 -12.72
C ILE A 367 10.42 -10.45 -14.08
N SER A 368 9.23 -10.87 -14.49
CA SER A 368 9.03 -11.47 -15.82
C SER A 368 9.27 -10.47 -16.97
N ARG A 369 8.92 -9.19 -16.77
CA ARG A 369 9.27 -8.12 -17.73
C ARG A 369 10.78 -7.91 -17.82
N ALA A 370 11.49 -7.87 -16.70
CA ALA A 370 12.94 -7.77 -16.68
C ALA A 370 13.62 -8.98 -17.35
N VAL A 371 13.15 -10.20 -17.06
CA VAL A 371 13.64 -11.44 -17.68
C VAL A 371 13.42 -11.44 -19.20
N SER A 372 12.28 -10.94 -19.67
CA SER A 372 12.01 -10.81 -21.11
C SER A 372 13.06 -9.95 -21.83
N LEU A 373 13.54 -8.89 -21.18
CA LEU A 373 14.62 -8.06 -21.71
C LEU A 373 15.97 -8.74 -21.65
N ALA A 374 16.28 -9.37 -20.52
CA ALA A 374 17.54 -10.10 -20.35
C ALA A 374 17.71 -11.20 -21.42
N LYS A 375 16.63 -11.90 -21.79
CA LYS A 375 16.64 -12.88 -22.88
C LYS A 375 16.97 -12.24 -24.24
N GLN A 376 16.36 -11.11 -24.58
CA GLN A 376 16.64 -10.40 -25.84
C GLN A 376 18.09 -9.85 -25.90
N VAL A 377 18.65 -9.50 -24.75
CA VAL A 377 20.07 -9.09 -24.62
C VAL A 377 20.99 -10.28 -24.90
N ASP A 378 20.71 -11.44 -24.27
CA ASP A 378 21.47 -12.68 -24.48
C ASP A 378 21.39 -13.19 -25.93
N GLU A 379 20.19 -13.18 -26.54
CA GLU A 379 19.96 -13.54 -27.95
C GLU A 379 20.77 -12.68 -28.94
N LYS A 380 21.14 -11.46 -28.55
CA LYS A 380 21.98 -10.54 -29.32
C LYS A 380 23.47 -10.65 -28.98
N GLY A 381 23.85 -11.56 -28.09
CA GLY A 381 25.24 -11.70 -27.61
C GLY A 381 25.73 -10.51 -26.80
N LEU A 382 24.82 -9.75 -26.19
CA LEU A 382 25.14 -8.62 -25.31
C LEU A 382 25.19 -9.09 -23.85
N LYS A 383 25.78 -8.27 -22.96
CA LYS A 383 25.88 -8.53 -21.52
C LYS A 383 25.45 -7.32 -20.71
#